data_AF-A0A8H5PVU1-F1
#
_entry.id   AF-A0A8H5PVU1-F1
#
_cell.length_a   1.000
_cell.length_b   1.000
_cell.length_c   1.000
_cell.angle_alpha   90.00
_cell.angle_beta   90.00
_cell.angle_gamma   90.00
#
_symmetry.space_group_name_H-M   'P 1'
#
loop_
_entity.id
_entity.type
_entity.pdbx_description
1 polymer ?
#
loop_
_entity_poly.entity_id
_entity_poly.type
_entity_poly.pdbx_seq_one_letter_code
_entity_poly.pdbx_strand_id
1 'polypeptide(L)'
;MVWFINASTIYILVTLLVRAAPKTYAHDVFVKVVNESAWSSNGLVFLLNFLLGCFALACFDTAAHMVEEMEDPYRQVPQVMVGATALCAPTAILMIVAFLFCTSKAENLLAPIGGQPVFQVLIDGLRSDALEVIALIIYCIVYLSSCPATIATRSPLVWSFAKHGDLPFSKWIGHVNPTIQVPVNAVY
;
A
#
# COMPACT_ATOMS: atom_id res chain seq x y z
N MET A 1 -1.71 5.33 15.11
CA MET A 1 -1.50 5.16 13.65
C MET A 1 -2.39 4.06 13.08
N VAL A 2 -2.23 2.79 13.51
CA VAL A 2 -2.99 1.64 13.00
C VAL A 2 -4.51 1.84 13.02
N TRP A 3 -5.07 2.37 14.11
CA TRP A 3 -6.49 2.66 14.23
C TRP A 3 -7.01 3.64 13.17
N PHE A 4 -6.23 4.67 12.83
CA PHE A 4 -6.61 5.65 11.81
C PHE A 4 -6.61 5.04 10.42
N ILE A 5 -5.59 4.22 10.10
CA ILE A 5 -5.51 3.52 8.82
C ILE A 5 -6.71 2.57 8.67
N ASN A 6 -6.96 1.71 9.66
CA ASN A 6 -8.10 0.79 9.60
C ASN A 6 -9.45 1.51 9.53
N ALA A 7 -9.64 2.57 10.32
CA ALA A 7 -10.87 3.37 10.27
C ALA A 7 -11.06 4.04 8.90
N SER A 8 -9.98 4.56 8.30
CA SER A 8 -10.02 5.16 6.96
C SER A 8 -10.36 4.14 5.88
N THR A 9 -9.79 2.93 5.94
CA THR A 9 -10.10 1.84 5.00
C THR A 9 -11.56 1.44 5.09
N ILE A 10 -12.10 1.29 6.31
CA ILE A 10 -13.51 0.98 6.54
C ILE A 10 -14.40 2.12 6.01
N TYR A 11 -14.06 3.37 6.29
CA TYR A 11 -14.80 4.54 5.81
C TYR A 11 -14.86 4.57 4.28
N ILE A 12 -13.72 4.41 3.60
CA ILE A 12 -13.65 4.42 2.13
C ILE A 12 -14.46 3.25 1.55
N LEU A 13 -14.33 2.05 2.11
CA LEU A 13 -15.05 0.87 1.65
C LEU A 13 -16.57 1.04 1.78
N VAL A 14 -17.05 1.51 2.94
CA VAL A 14 -18.49 1.70 3.18
C VAL A 14 -19.04 2.84 2.32
N THR A 15 -18.36 3.98 2.26
CA THR A 15 -18.84 5.14 1.48
C THR A 15 -18.90 4.83 -0.01
N LEU A 16 -17.89 4.14 -0.57
CA LEU A 16 -17.92 3.69 -1.95
C LEU A 16 -19.05 2.70 -2.22
N LEU A 17 -19.20 1.64 -1.42
CA LEU A 17 -20.22 0.63 -1.66
C LEU A 17 -21.66 1.18 -1.58
N VAL A 18 -21.89 2.13 -0.66
CA VAL A 18 -23.19 2.78 -0.48
C VAL A 18 -23.50 3.77 -1.60
N ARG A 19 -22.50 4.54 -2.05
CA ARG A 19 -22.72 5.68 -2.96
C ARG A 19 -22.49 5.34 -4.43
N ALA A 20 -21.63 4.37 -4.73
CA ALA A 20 -21.36 3.96 -6.10
C ALA A 20 -22.61 3.31 -6.70
N ALA A 21 -23.23 4.07 -7.60
CA ALA A 21 -24.36 3.66 -8.42
C ALA A 21 -24.24 4.30 -9.81
N PRO A 22 -24.32 3.52 -10.91
CA PRO A 22 -24.57 2.07 -10.98
C PRO A 22 -23.32 1.21 -10.66
N LYS A 23 -23.54 0.02 -10.09
CA LYS A 23 -22.47 -0.97 -9.89
C LYS A 23 -22.25 -1.77 -11.18
N THR A 24 -20.99 -2.07 -11.47
CA THR A 24 -20.60 -2.82 -12.68
C THR A 24 -21.07 -4.27 -12.60
N TYR A 25 -21.38 -4.89 -13.74
CA TYR A 25 -21.81 -6.29 -13.80
C TYR A 25 -20.65 -7.23 -13.44
N ALA A 26 -20.96 -8.33 -12.73
CA ALA A 26 -19.95 -9.31 -12.30
C ALA A 26 -19.14 -9.90 -13.46
N HIS A 27 -19.77 -10.06 -14.64
CA HIS A 27 -19.07 -10.51 -15.85
C HIS A 27 -17.96 -9.53 -16.26
N ASP A 28 -18.22 -8.22 -16.22
CA ASP A 28 -17.23 -7.22 -16.58
C ASP A 28 -16.12 -7.09 -15.54
N VAL A 29 -16.39 -7.43 -14.28
CA VAL A 29 -15.39 -7.41 -13.20
C VAL A 29 -14.44 -8.61 -13.25
N PHE A 30 -14.95 -9.82 -13.52
CA PHE A 30 -14.15 -11.05 -13.42
C PHE A 30 -13.66 -11.60 -14.76
N VAL A 31 -14.35 -11.29 -15.87
CA VAL A 31 -14.12 -11.94 -17.16
C VAL A 31 -13.55 -10.97 -18.20
N LYS A 32 -14.00 -9.70 -18.17
CA LYS A 32 -13.59 -8.72 -19.18
C LYS A 32 -12.18 -8.21 -18.89
N VAL A 33 -11.25 -8.53 -19.80
CA VAL A 33 -9.89 -7.97 -19.80
C VAL A 33 -9.83 -6.81 -20.79
N VAL A 34 -9.54 -5.62 -20.29
CA VAL A 34 -9.30 -4.42 -21.12
C VAL A 34 -7.80 -4.18 -21.15
N ASN A 35 -7.21 -4.19 -22.34
CA ASN A 35 -5.77 -4.00 -22.53
C ASN A 35 -5.51 -2.73 -23.34
N GLU A 36 -5.12 -1.68 -22.63
CA GLU A 36 -4.71 -0.38 -23.19
C GLU A 36 -3.20 -0.14 -23.06
N SER A 37 -2.43 -1.19 -22.75
CA SER A 37 -1.01 -1.09 -22.44
C SER A 37 -0.09 -1.11 -23.68
N ALA A 38 -0.67 -1.06 -24.89
CA ALA A 38 0.00 -1.21 -26.18
C ALA A 38 0.69 -2.58 -26.43
N TRP A 39 0.67 -3.51 -25.46
CA TRP A 39 1.18 -4.87 -25.63
C TRP A 39 0.16 -5.76 -26.34
N SER A 40 0.61 -6.58 -27.29
CA SER A 40 -0.26 -7.47 -28.09
C SER A 40 -0.81 -8.66 -27.32
N SER A 41 -0.18 -9.06 -26.21
CA SER A 41 -0.57 -10.24 -25.42
C SER A 41 -1.28 -9.84 -24.13
N ASN A 42 -2.58 -10.14 -24.04
CA ASN A 42 -3.38 -9.95 -22.82
C ASN A 42 -2.85 -10.76 -21.63
N GLY A 43 -2.24 -11.93 -21.87
CA GLY A 43 -1.65 -12.75 -20.82
C GLY A 43 -0.43 -12.10 -20.17
N LEU A 44 0.40 -11.41 -20.96
CA LEU A 44 1.57 -10.70 -20.44
C LEU A 44 1.12 -9.53 -19.56
N VAL A 45 0.12 -8.77 -20.02
CA VAL A 45 -0.48 -7.66 -19.27
C VAL A 45 -1.10 -8.13 -17.96
N PHE A 46 -1.78 -9.28 -17.99
CA PHE A 46 -2.31 -9.90 -16.77
C PHE A 46 -1.18 -10.24 -15.77
N LEU A 47 -0.10 -10.87 -16.23
CA LEU A 47 1.04 -11.21 -15.36
C LEU A 47 1.74 -9.97 -14.80
N LEU A 48 1.84 -8.88 -15.56
CA LEU A 48 2.39 -7.61 -15.09
C LEU A 48 1.52 -6.99 -13.97
N ASN A 49 0.21 -6.98 -14.15
CA ASN A 49 -0.71 -6.50 -13.12
C ASN A 49 -0.72 -7.41 -11.89
N PHE A 50 -0.61 -8.72 -12.10
CA PHE A 50 -0.48 -9.70 -11.01
C PHE A 50 0.80 -9.47 -10.20
N LEU A 51 1.93 -9.21 -10.87
CA LEU A 51 3.20 -8.90 -10.21
C LEU A 51 3.10 -7.66 -9.30
N LEU A 52 2.41 -6.62 -9.76
CA LEU A 52 2.17 -5.42 -8.95
C LEU A 52 1.30 -5.74 -7.72
N GLY A 53 0.30 -6.61 -7.88
CA GLY A 53 -0.50 -7.14 -6.77
C GLY A 53 0.34 -7.94 -5.76
N CYS A 54 1.27 -8.78 -6.23
CA CYS A 54 2.20 -9.50 -5.36
C CYS A 54 3.11 -8.56 -4.57
N PHE A 55 3.56 -7.47 -5.18
CA PHE A 55 4.39 -6.47 -4.49
C PHE A 55 3.68 -5.86 -3.28
N ALA A 56 2.35 -5.68 -3.34
CA ALA A 56 1.56 -5.18 -2.21
C ALA A 56 1.56 -6.15 -1.01
N LEU A 57 1.77 -7.45 -1.25
CA LEU A 57 1.86 -8.48 -0.20
C LEU A 57 3.30 -8.73 0.29
N ALA A 58 4.32 -8.17 -0.36
CA ALA A 58 5.72 -8.49 -0.10
C ALA A 58 6.25 -7.99 1.26
N CYS A 59 5.49 -7.15 1.99
CA CYS A 59 5.93 -6.51 3.24
C CYS A 59 5.84 -7.40 4.51
N PHE A 60 5.73 -8.73 4.37
CA PHE A 60 5.60 -9.64 5.51
C PHE A 60 6.89 -9.79 6.33
N ASP A 61 8.06 -9.46 5.75
CA ASP A 61 9.38 -9.56 6.37
C ASP A 61 9.69 -8.39 7.33
N THR A 62 8.84 -7.37 7.36
CA THR A 62 9.01 -6.18 8.22
C THR A 62 9.15 -6.53 9.71
N ALA A 63 8.48 -7.60 10.17
CA ALA A 63 8.61 -8.08 11.54
C ALA A 63 10.01 -8.62 11.87
N ALA A 64 10.75 -9.12 10.86
CA ALA A 64 12.11 -9.61 11.05
C ALA A 64 13.12 -8.46 11.26
N HIS A 65 12.83 -7.27 10.72
CA HIS A 65 13.71 -6.09 10.84
C HIS A 65 13.68 -5.45 12.24
N MET A 66 12.63 -5.73 13.02
CA MET A 66 12.44 -5.22 14.39
C MET A 66 12.64 -6.30 15.45
N VAL A 67 13.35 -7.38 15.12
CA VAL A 67 13.65 -8.48 16.05
C VAL A 67 14.36 -8.02 17.32
N GLU A 68 15.21 -6.99 17.22
CA GLU A 68 15.96 -6.45 18.36
C GLU A 68 15.07 -5.74 19.39
N GLU A 69 13.84 -5.36 19.03
CA GLU A 69 12.86 -4.69 19.91
C GLU A 69 11.85 -5.67 20.54
N MET A 70 11.91 -6.97 20.20
CA MET A 70 10.95 -7.98 20.67
C MET A 70 11.45 -8.73 21.91
N GLU A 71 10.54 -9.00 22.85
CA GLU A 71 10.86 -9.76 24.07
C GLU A 71 11.15 -11.26 23.79
N ASP A 72 10.49 -11.87 22.80
CA ASP A 72 10.73 -13.27 22.38
C ASP A 72 10.65 -13.43 20.84
N PRO A 73 11.73 -13.08 20.11
CA PRO A 73 11.72 -13.08 18.65
C PRO A 73 11.56 -14.47 18.03
N TYR A 74 12.00 -15.54 18.70
CA TYR A 74 11.95 -16.89 18.13
C TYR A 74 10.51 -17.37 17.92
N ARG A 75 9.58 -16.98 18.80
CA ARG A 75 8.16 -17.33 18.70
C ARG A 75 7.31 -16.21 18.10
N GLN A 76 7.58 -14.96 18.46
CA GLN A 76 6.73 -13.84 18.07
C GLN A 76 6.87 -13.47 16.60
N VAL A 77 8.08 -13.56 16.02
CA VAL A 77 8.32 -13.23 14.61
C VAL A 77 7.46 -14.08 13.66
N PRO A 78 7.53 -15.43 13.68
CA PRO A 78 6.73 -16.24 12.76
C PRO A 78 5.21 -16.06 12.98
N GLN A 79 4.77 -15.86 14.23
CA GLN A 79 3.36 -15.61 14.55
C GLN A 79 2.87 -14.27 14.00
N VAL A 80 3.67 -13.20 14.15
CA VAL A 80 3.34 -11.87 13.64
C VAL A 80 3.36 -11.84 12.12
N MET A 81 4.35 -12.49 11.49
CA MET A 81 4.43 -12.58 10.03
C MET A 81 3.19 -13.25 9.44
N VAL A 82 2.85 -14.46 9.93
CA VAL A 82 1.68 -15.20 9.43
C VAL A 82 0.37 -14.49 9.78
N GLY A 83 0.25 -13.97 11.01
CA GLY A 83 -0.95 -13.26 11.47
C GLY A 83 -1.22 -11.98 10.69
N ALA A 84 -0.18 -11.18 10.43
CA ALA A 84 -0.30 -9.95 9.66
C ALA A 84 -0.70 -10.24 8.21
N THR A 85 -0.06 -11.23 7.56
CA THR A 85 -0.42 -11.63 6.19
C THR A 85 -1.84 -12.19 6.12
N ALA A 86 -2.24 -13.02 7.08
CA ALA A 86 -3.58 -13.62 7.13
C ALA A 86 -4.69 -12.58 7.31
N LEU A 87 -4.43 -11.46 7.99
CA LEU A 87 -5.39 -10.36 8.12
C LEU A 87 -5.36 -9.38 6.94
N CYS A 88 -4.19 -9.11 6.38
CA CYS A 88 -4.01 -8.16 5.28
C CYS A 88 -4.49 -8.72 3.93
N ALA A 89 -4.22 -10.00 3.61
CA ALA A 89 -4.61 -10.60 2.34
C ALA A 89 -6.14 -10.55 2.07
N PRO A 90 -7.02 -11.01 2.98
CA PRO A 90 -8.47 -10.97 2.72
C PRO A 90 -9.01 -9.54 2.67
N THR A 91 -8.51 -8.64 3.52
CA THR A 91 -8.94 -7.23 3.52
C THR A 91 -8.54 -6.52 2.22
N ALA A 92 -7.34 -6.78 1.70
CA ALA A 92 -6.90 -6.29 0.40
C ALA A 92 -7.76 -6.83 -0.75
N ILE A 93 -8.06 -8.14 -0.76
CA ILE A 93 -8.92 -8.75 -1.79
C ILE A 93 -10.31 -8.13 -1.77
N LEU A 94 -10.93 -7.98 -0.59
CA LEU A 94 -12.24 -7.34 -0.46
C LEU A 94 -12.23 -5.91 -0.99
N MET A 95 -11.17 -5.16 -0.70
CA MET A 95 -11.03 -3.78 -1.17
C MET A 95 -10.89 -3.72 -2.70
N ILE A 96 -10.07 -4.57 -3.29
CA ILE A 96 -9.89 -4.65 -4.76
C ILE A 96 -11.22 -4.97 -5.43
N VAL A 97 -11.95 -5.97 -4.92
CA VAL A 97 -13.27 -6.34 -5.47
C VAL A 97 -14.25 -5.17 -5.35
N ALA A 98 -14.30 -4.50 -4.20
CA ALA A 98 -15.14 -3.32 -4.01
C ALA A 98 -14.82 -2.21 -5.01
N PHE A 99 -13.53 -1.91 -5.25
CA PHE A 99 -13.12 -0.91 -6.25
C PHE A 99 -13.52 -1.31 -7.66
N LEU A 100 -13.37 -2.57 -8.04
CA LEU A 100 -13.76 -3.04 -9.38
C LEU A 100 -15.27 -2.91 -9.62
N PHE A 101 -16.11 -3.23 -8.62
CA PHE A 101 -17.56 -3.04 -8.71
C PHE A 101 -17.98 -1.57 -8.75
N CYS A 102 -17.20 -0.68 -8.12
CA CYS A 102 -17.46 0.77 -8.11
C CYS A 102 -16.91 1.48 -9.36
N THR A 103 -16.04 0.83 -10.14
CA THR A 103 -15.46 1.41 -11.36
C THR A 103 -16.45 1.31 -12.51
N SER A 104 -17.28 2.34 -12.68
CA SER A 104 -18.32 2.37 -13.72
C SER A 104 -17.81 2.84 -15.09
N LYS A 105 -16.76 3.67 -15.13
CA LYS A 105 -16.21 4.25 -16.37
C LYS A 105 -14.71 3.96 -16.49
N ALA A 106 -14.36 2.84 -17.12
CA ALA A 106 -12.97 2.44 -17.31
C ALA A 106 -12.16 3.45 -18.16
N GLU A 107 -12.81 4.19 -19.06
CA GLU A 107 -12.18 5.21 -19.91
C GLU A 107 -11.60 6.37 -19.09
N ASN A 108 -12.25 6.73 -17.98
CA ASN A 108 -11.77 7.79 -17.08
C ASN A 108 -10.47 7.39 -16.35
N LEU A 109 -10.17 6.09 -16.22
CA LEU A 109 -8.96 5.61 -15.56
C LEU A 109 -7.70 5.77 -16.43
N LEU A 110 -7.85 6.03 -17.73
CA LEU A 110 -6.73 6.22 -18.66
C LEU A 110 -6.13 7.63 -18.56
N ALA A 111 -6.92 8.62 -18.14
CA ALA A 111 -6.48 9.99 -17.87
C ALA A 111 -6.96 10.44 -16.47
N PRO A 112 -6.46 9.81 -15.40
CA PRO A 112 -6.97 10.05 -14.06
C PRO A 112 -6.59 11.44 -13.56
N ILE A 113 -7.53 12.12 -12.91
CA ILE A 113 -7.28 13.40 -12.25
C ILE A 113 -6.23 13.19 -11.15
N GLY A 114 -5.11 13.90 -11.23
CA GLY A 114 -4.01 13.79 -10.27
C GLY A 114 -3.09 12.58 -10.46
N GLY A 115 -3.19 11.86 -11.60
CA GLY A 115 -2.26 10.76 -11.92
C GLY A 115 -2.43 9.51 -11.06
N GLN A 116 -3.54 9.40 -10.31
CA GLN A 116 -3.84 8.27 -9.43
C GLN A 116 -5.24 7.74 -9.73
N PRO A 117 -5.37 6.50 -10.25
CA PRO A 117 -6.66 5.94 -10.65
C PRO A 117 -7.62 5.73 -9.47
N VAL A 118 -7.10 5.53 -8.26
CA VAL A 118 -7.90 5.37 -7.04
C VAL A 118 -8.73 6.64 -6.76
N PHE A 119 -8.17 7.83 -6.98
CA PHE A 119 -8.91 9.08 -6.82
C PHE A 119 -10.03 9.23 -7.85
N GLN A 120 -9.77 8.83 -9.09
CA GLN A 120 -10.78 8.87 -10.15
C GLN A 120 -12.00 8.02 -9.79
N VAL A 121 -11.78 6.82 -9.23
CA VAL A 121 -12.87 5.93 -8.79
C VAL A 121 -13.65 6.52 -7.62
N LEU A 122 -12.98 7.22 -6.70
CA LEU A 122 -13.65 7.92 -5.59
C LEU A 122 -14.54 9.05 -6.11
N ILE A 123 -14.03 9.87 -7.03
CA ILE A 123 -14.80 10.98 -7.63
C ILE A 123 -16.01 10.42 -8.41
N ASP A 124 -15.78 9.45 -9.29
CA ASP A 124 -16.83 8.84 -10.10
C ASP A 124 -17.88 8.10 -9.25
N GLY A 125 -17.46 7.53 -8.11
CA GLY A 125 -18.31 6.74 -7.21
C GLY A 125 -19.12 7.54 -6.19
N LEU A 126 -18.55 8.60 -5.59
CA LEU A 126 -19.21 9.35 -4.51
C LEU A 126 -20.21 10.42 -5.02
N ARG A 127 -19.95 10.98 -6.21
CA ARG A 127 -20.82 11.94 -6.91
C ARG A 127 -21.22 13.12 -6.01
N SER A 128 -20.29 13.61 -5.19
CA SER A 128 -20.54 14.64 -4.20
C SER A 128 -19.23 15.32 -3.78
N ASP A 129 -19.11 16.60 -4.13
CA ASP A 129 -17.91 17.41 -3.90
C ASP A 129 -17.43 17.37 -2.44
N ALA A 130 -18.37 17.43 -1.48
CA ALA A 130 -18.03 17.41 -0.05
C ALA A 130 -17.43 16.08 0.40
N LEU A 131 -17.97 14.95 -0.07
CA LEU A 131 -17.46 13.62 0.31
C LEU A 131 -16.15 13.31 -0.40
N GLU A 132 -15.99 13.78 -1.64
CA GLU A 132 -14.75 13.65 -2.41
C GLU A 132 -13.59 14.37 -1.73
N VAL A 133 -13.80 15.61 -1.29
CA VAL A 133 -12.78 16.38 -0.55
C VAL A 133 -12.41 15.67 0.76
N ILE A 134 -13.40 15.14 1.50
CA ILE A 134 -13.14 14.39 2.75
C ILE A 134 -12.33 13.12 2.47
N ALA A 135 -12.70 12.35 1.44
CA ALA A 135 -11.97 11.14 1.05
C ALA A 135 -10.52 11.45 0.64
N LEU A 136 -10.31 12.56 -0.07
CA LEU A 136 -8.97 13.01 -0.47
C LEU A 136 -8.12 13.43 0.74
N ILE A 137 -8.69 14.17 1.69
CA ILE A 137 -8.00 14.54 2.93
C ILE A 137 -7.60 13.30 3.72
N ILE A 138 -8.52 12.34 3.87
CA ILE A 138 -8.25 11.07 4.56
C ILE A 138 -7.11 10.32 3.87
N TYR A 139 -7.13 10.22 2.54
CA TYR A 139 -6.07 9.56 1.78
C TYR A 139 -4.71 10.25 1.98
N CYS A 140 -4.67 11.58 1.91
CA CYS A 140 -3.43 12.34 2.14
C CYS A 140 -2.87 12.10 3.55
N ILE A 141 -3.73 12.06 4.58
CA ILE A 141 -3.31 11.76 5.96
C ILE A 141 -2.74 10.34 6.05
N VAL A 142 -3.40 9.36 5.45
CA VAL A 142 -2.93 7.96 5.44
C VAL A 142 -1.57 7.85 4.76
N TYR A 143 -1.41 8.47 3.58
CA TYR A 143 -0.15 8.46 2.84
C TYR A 143 0.99 9.12 3.63
N LEU A 144 0.75 10.32 4.16
CA LEU A 144 1.72 11.04 4.98
C LEU A 144 2.08 10.27 6.26
N SER A 145 1.14 9.54 6.86
CA SER A 145 1.42 8.72 8.05
C SER A 145 2.21 7.44 7.73
N SER A 146 2.09 6.92 6.51
CA SER A 146 2.75 5.67 6.09
C SER A 146 4.21 5.87 5.70
N CYS A 147 4.57 7.06 5.20
CA CYS A 147 5.95 7.36 4.80
C CYS A 147 6.96 7.24 5.96
N PRO A 148 6.75 7.87 7.14
CA PRO A 148 7.66 7.74 8.26
C PRO A 148 7.79 6.30 8.78
N ALA A 149 6.70 5.54 8.80
CA ALA A 149 6.70 4.15 9.26
C ALA A 149 7.59 3.26 8.37
N THR A 150 7.54 3.48 7.05
CA THR A 150 8.36 2.73 6.09
C THR A 150 9.84 3.08 6.22
N ILE A 151 10.14 4.36 6.42
CA ILE A 151 11.52 4.85 6.63
C ILE A 151 12.09 4.28 7.93
N ALA A 152 11.33 4.31 9.02
CA ALA A 152 11.74 3.80 10.32
C ALA A 152 12.05 2.29 10.31
N THR A 153 11.38 1.52 9.44
CA THR A 153 11.65 0.07 9.32
C THR A 153 12.92 -0.21 8.52
N ARG A 154 13.26 0.63 7.52
CA ARG A 154 14.39 0.39 6.62
C ARG A 154 15.71 0.95 7.16
N SER A 155 15.67 2.04 7.91
CA SER A 155 16.89 2.70 8.40
C SER A 155 17.77 1.83 9.32
N PRO A 156 17.23 0.96 10.22
CA PRO A 156 18.07 0.07 11.03
C PRO A 156 18.77 -0.99 10.18
N LEU A 157 18.10 -1.49 9.13
CA LEU A 157 18.64 -2.49 8.21
C LEU A 157 19.83 -1.93 7.42
N VAL A 158 19.67 -0.73 6.86
CA VAL A 158 20.74 -0.03 6.13
C VAL A 158 21.92 0.26 7.05
N TRP A 159 21.65 0.65 8.29
CA TRP A 159 22.70 0.87 9.28
C TRP A 159 23.46 -0.42 9.65
N SER A 160 22.75 -1.54 9.82
CA SER A 160 23.36 -2.84 10.09
C SER A 160 24.29 -3.28 8.95
N PHE A 161 23.86 -3.11 7.70
CA PHE A 161 24.73 -3.36 6.53
C PHE A 161 25.93 -2.40 6.46
N ALA A 162 25.75 -1.13 6.82
CA ALA A 162 26.86 -0.17 6.89
C ALA A 162 27.87 -0.53 7.97
N LYS A 163 27.42 -1.08 9.11
CA LYS A 163 28.28 -1.55 10.21
C LYS A 163 29.17 -2.72 9.79
N HIS A 164 28.68 -3.59 8.90
CA HIS A 164 29.44 -4.71 8.35
C HIS A 164 30.39 -4.32 7.20
N GLY A 165 30.33 -3.08 6.71
CA GLY A 165 31.24 -2.58 5.68
C GLY A 165 30.84 -2.96 4.26
N ASP A 166 29.67 -3.56 4.06
CA ASP A 166 29.20 -4.10 2.76
C ASP A 166 28.61 -3.02 1.83
N LEU A 167 28.53 -1.76 2.27
CA LEU A 167 28.01 -0.63 1.50
C LEU A 167 29.13 0.32 1.02
N PRO A 168 29.04 0.85 -0.22
CA PRO A 168 29.90 1.96 -0.63
C PRO A 168 29.63 3.16 0.28
N PHE A 169 30.69 3.77 0.82
CA PHE A 169 30.64 4.83 1.84
C PHE A 169 30.08 4.42 3.22
N SER A 170 30.24 3.14 3.60
CA SER A 170 29.84 2.57 4.91
C SER A 170 30.21 3.39 6.15
N LYS A 171 31.37 4.07 6.16
CA LYS A 171 31.80 4.94 7.27
C LYS A 171 30.91 6.18 7.48
N TRP A 172 30.27 6.68 6.42
CA TRP A 172 29.38 7.84 6.48
C TRP A 172 27.94 7.43 6.83
N ILE A 173 27.46 6.34 6.23
CA ILE A 173 26.10 5.79 6.45
C ILE A 173 25.97 5.17 7.86
N GLY A 174 27.02 4.52 8.35
CA GLY A 174 27.06 3.89 9.68
C GLY A 174 27.22 4.86 10.86
N HIS A 175 27.38 6.16 10.60
CA HIS A 175 27.60 7.15 11.65
C HIS A 175 26.31 7.43 12.43
N VAL A 176 26.27 6.98 13.69
CA VAL A 176 25.14 7.22 14.60
C VAL A 176 25.34 8.55 15.31
N ASN A 177 24.33 9.42 15.29
CA ASN A 177 24.38 10.66 16.06
C ASN A 177 24.21 10.35 17.56
N PRO A 178 25.16 10.75 18.44
CA PRO A 178 25.14 10.39 19.86
C PRO A 178 23.97 10.97 20.65
N THR A 179 23.34 12.05 20.17
CA THR A 179 22.24 12.73 20.88
C THR A 179 20.87 12.10 20.60
N ILE A 180 20.68 11.58 19.38
CA ILE A 180 19.38 11.06 18.91
C ILE A 180 19.42 9.52 18.89
N GLN A 181 20.60 8.90 18.99
CA GLN A 181 20.83 7.44 18.90
C GLN A 181 20.26 6.77 17.65
N VAL A 182 19.91 7.57 16.62
CA VAL A 182 19.42 7.11 15.32
C VAL A 182 20.47 7.45 14.26
N PRO A 183 20.75 6.55 13.29
CA PRO A 183 21.63 6.81 12.16
C PRO A 183 20.94 7.75 11.17
N VAL A 184 21.06 9.06 11.39
CA VAL A 184 20.42 10.10 10.55
C VAL A 184 20.88 10.00 9.10
N ASN A 185 22.12 9.58 8.84
CA ASN A 185 22.66 9.41 7.48
C ASN A 185 22.13 8.17 6.76
N ALA A 186 21.53 7.20 7.45
CA ALA A 186 20.89 6.02 6.85
C ALA A 186 19.41 6.27 6.50
N VAL A 187 18.87 7.43 6.89
CA VAL A 187 17.50 7.87 6.60
C VAL A 187 17.41 8.66 5.30
N TYR A 188 18.52 9.29 4.88
CA TYR A 188 18.66 10.04 3.62
C TYR A 188 19.02 9.13 2.46
#